data_AF-A0A939FIN7-F1
#
_entry.id   AF-A0A939FIN7-F1
#
_cell.length_a   1.000
_cell.length_b   1.000
_cell.length_c   1.000
_cell.angle_alpha   90.00
_cell.angle_beta   90.00
_cell.angle_gamma   90.00
#
_symmetry.space_group_name_H-M   'P 1'
#
loop_
_entity.id
_entity.type
_entity.pdbx_description
1 polymer ?
#
loop_
_entity_poly.entity_id
_entity_poly.type
_entity_poly.pdbx_seq_one_letter_code
_entity_poly.pdbx_strand_id
1 'polypeptide(L)'
;MGDISAERRRILQSPPPGLVAEAAANPGGSVAAIDSDLIGDPNGYVPGEAIEGFWRVGADGKLTGEFVENPNYGPPKDDFVKLTDSEHWLGWLGEQPAVAVRDSIAGILDEQVPGTVLEWIKVLDAPRYLTAGRPQPDDASHMIVTRAGIALSFALSVTSPGRRREILQGVFSWVAVSLDQPGTRKDRVWLDLRADLDWAETELRKRIYLVGQAPVPGTTT
;
A
#
# COMPACT_ATOMS: atom_id res chain seq x y z
N MET A 1 -29.25 10.64 0.16
CA MET A 1 -28.99 9.46 -0.68
C MET A 1 -30.13 9.35 -1.68
N GLY A 2 -29.87 9.64 -2.96
CA GLY A 2 -30.81 9.30 -4.02
C GLY A 2 -31.07 7.79 -4.03
N ASP A 3 -32.22 7.37 -4.54
CA ASP A 3 -32.52 5.94 -4.69
C ASP A 3 -31.53 5.34 -5.70
N ILE A 4 -30.47 4.69 -5.21
CA ILE A 4 -29.47 3.98 -6.00
C ILE A 4 -30.16 3.00 -6.99
N SER A 5 -31.34 2.48 -6.64
CA SER A 5 -32.15 1.64 -7.52
C SER A 5 -32.76 2.40 -8.70
N ALA A 6 -33.05 3.69 -8.55
CA ALA A 6 -33.52 4.56 -9.63
C ALA A 6 -32.38 4.95 -10.58
N GLU A 7 -31.18 5.19 -10.04
CA GLU A 7 -29.98 5.44 -10.83
C GLU A 7 -29.58 4.24 -11.67
N ARG A 8 -29.55 3.04 -11.07
CA ARG A 8 -29.30 1.78 -11.80
C ARG A 8 -30.33 1.52 -12.89
N ARG A 9 -31.62 1.81 -12.64
CA ARG A 9 -32.67 1.73 -13.65
C ARG A 9 -32.43 2.70 -14.81
N ARG A 10 -31.98 3.93 -14.52
CA ARG A 10 -31.60 4.91 -15.56
C ARG A 10 -30.41 4.40 -16.38
N ILE A 11 -29.37 3.88 -15.73
CA ILE A 11 -28.20 3.32 -16.40
C ILE A 11 -28.62 2.19 -17.34
N LEU A 12 -29.51 1.29 -16.94
CA LEU A 12 -29.97 0.22 -17.82
C LEU A 12 -30.85 0.70 -18.98
N GLN A 13 -31.62 1.78 -18.80
CA GLN A 13 -32.41 2.37 -19.87
C GLN A 13 -31.54 3.07 -20.93
N SER A 14 -30.44 3.69 -20.51
CA SER A 14 -29.48 4.33 -21.41
C SER A 14 -28.05 4.12 -20.89
N PRO A 15 -27.45 2.94 -21.15
CA PRO A 15 -26.13 2.63 -20.64
C PRO A 15 -25.09 3.60 -21.20
N PRO A 16 -24.20 4.14 -20.36
CA PRO A 16 -23.09 4.96 -20.83
C PRO A 16 -22.28 4.21 -21.91
N PRO A 17 -21.84 4.88 -22.99
CA PRO A 17 -21.10 4.22 -24.07
C PRO A 17 -19.87 3.45 -23.60
N GLY A 18 -19.17 3.96 -22.58
CA GLY A 18 -18.02 3.28 -21.97
C GLY A 18 -18.40 1.95 -21.30
N LEU A 19 -19.53 1.90 -20.60
CA LEU A 19 -20.04 0.66 -19.99
C LEU A 19 -20.42 -0.38 -21.06
N VAL A 20 -21.02 0.06 -22.17
CA VAL A 20 -21.34 -0.82 -23.30
C VAL A 20 -20.07 -1.36 -23.97
N ALA A 21 -19.08 -0.49 -24.19
CA ALA A 21 -17.81 -0.88 -24.79
C ALA A 21 -17.05 -1.89 -23.91
N GLU A 22 -17.00 -1.65 -22.60
CA GLU A 22 -16.34 -2.55 -21.65
C GLU A 22 -17.07 -3.90 -21.56
N ALA A 23 -18.41 -3.90 -21.57
CA ALA A 23 -19.18 -5.14 -21.63
C ALA A 23 -18.90 -5.93 -22.92
N ALA A 24 -18.85 -5.25 -24.06
CA ALA A 24 -18.55 -5.90 -25.34
C ALA A 24 -17.12 -6.49 -25.38
N ALA A 25 -16.17 -5.86 -24.68
CA ALA A 25 -14.80 -6.35 -24.56
C ALA A 25 -14.66 -7.56 -23.61
N ASN A 26 -15.62 -7.78 -22.69
CA ASN A 26 -15.56 -8.83 -21.67
C ASN A 26 -16.79 -9.77 -21.67
N PRO A 27 -17.08 -10.53 -22.76
CA PRO A 27 -18.23 -11.44 -22.81
C PRO A 27 -18.19 -12.52 -21.72
N GLY A 28 -19.35 -12.76 -21.08
CA GLY A 28 -19.48 -13.72 -19.98
C GLY A 28 -18.85 -13.28 -18.66
N GLY A 29 -18.28 -12.07 -18.59
CA GLY A 29 -17.66 -11.50 -17.41
C GLY A 29 -18.57 -10.53 -16.65
N SER A 30 -17.94 -9.48 -16.12
CA SER A 30 -18.63 -8.40 -15.42
C SER A 30 -17.87 -7.09 -15.55
N VAL A 31 -18.59 -5.97 -15.55
CA VAL A 31 -18.01 -4.62 -15.52
C VAL A 31 -18.23 -4.01 -14.14
N ALA A 32 -17.15 -3.57 -13.48
CA ALA A 32 -17.22 -2.95 -12.17
C ALA A 32 -17.81 -1.53 -12.25
N ALA A 33 -18.70 -1.18 -11.33
CA ALA A 33 -19.11 0.19 -11.07
C ALA A 33 -18.25 0.73 -9.92
N ILE A 34 -17.45 1.76 -10.20
CA ILE A 34 -16.50 2.34 -9.28
C ILE A 34 -17.02 3.72 -8.84
N ASP A 35 -17.04 3.95 -7.54
CA ASP A 35 -17.37 5.24 -6.96
C ASP A 35 -16.18 6.20 -7.14
N SER A 36 -16.32 7.16 -8.06
CA SER A 36 -15.28 8.13 -8.36
C SER A 36 -14.96 9.06 -7.19
N ASP A 37 -15.87 9.23 -6.23
CA ASP A 37 -15.62 10.07 -5.06
C ASP A 37 -14.70 9.39 -4.04
N LEU A 38 -14.43 8.10 -4.20
CA LEU A 38 -13.52 7.31 -3.33
C LEU A 38 -12.15 7.05 -3.97
N ILE A 39 -11.93 7.48 -5.21
CA ILE A 39 -10.67 7.31 -5.93
C ILE A 39 -10.14 8.63 -6.50
N GLY A 40 -8.81 8.73 -6.69
CA GLY A 40 -8.18 9.89 -7.34
C GLY A 40 -8.00 9.73 -8.86
N ASP A 41 -7.83 8.50 -9.33
CA ASP A 41 -7.62 8.14 -10.74
C ASP A 41 -8.30 6.79 -11.03
N PRO A 42 -9.27 6.72 -11.97
CA PRO A 42 -9.96 5.47 -12.32
C PRO A 42 -9.07 4.47 -13.06
N ASN A 43 -7.92 4.88 -13.59
CA ASN A 43 -6.94 3.99 -14.22
C ASN A 43 -5.82 3.57 -13.26
N GLY A 44 -5.83 4.08 -12.02
CA GLY A 44 -4.90 3.74 -10.97
C GLY A 44 -5.35 2.53 -10.16
N TYR A 45 -4.76 2.38 -8.97
CA TYR A 45 -5.22 1.39 -8.01
C TYR A 45 -6.63 1.73 -7.51
N VAL A 46 -7.55 0.76 -7.64
CA VAL A 46 -8.92 0.86 -7.13
C VAL A 46 -9.05 -0.06 -5.91
N PRO A 47 -9.21 0.48 -4.69
CA PRO A 47 -9.48 -0.35 -3.52
C PRO A 47 -10.84 -1.05 -3.68
N GLY A 48 -10.94 -2.29 -3.21
CA GLY A 48 -12.15 -3.10 -3.36
C GLY A 48 -13.39 -2.45 -2.74
N GLU A 49 -13.22 -1.66 -1.68
CA GLU A 49 -14.30 -0.92 -1.01
C GLU A 49 -14.84 0.25 -1.86
N ALA A 50 -14.07 0.76 -2.82
CA ALA A 50 -14.55 1.80 -3.75
C ALA A 50 -15.40 1.23 -4.91
N ILE A 51 -15.53 -0.09 -5.01
CA ILE A 51 -16.39 -0.74 -6.00
C ILE A 51 -17.80 -0.85 -5.42
N GLU A 52 -18.77 -0.18 -6.02
CA GLU A 52 -20.19 -0.26 -5.62
C GLU A 52 -20.77 -1.66 -5.89
N GLY A 53 -20.30 -2.29 -6.97
CA GLY A 53 -20.75 -3.59 -7.42
C GLY A 53 -20.39 -3.84 -8.88
N PHE A 54 -21.03 -4.85 -9.47
CA PHE A 54 -20.66 -5.36 -10.78
C PHE A 54 -21.90 -5.57 -11.65
N TRP A 55 -21.87 -5.02 -12.86
CA TRP A 55 -22.83 -5.34 -13.91
C TRP A 55 -22.43 -6.67 -14.57
N ARG A 56 -23.36 -7.64 -14.61
CA ARG A 56 -23.13 -8.91 -15.30
C ARG A 56 -23.19 -8.74 -16.81
N VAL A 57 -22.30 -9.42 -17.51
CA VAL A 57 -22.20 -9.41 -18.97
C VAL A 57 -22.55 -10.79 -19.50
N GLY A 58 -23.48 -10.85 -20.45
CA GLY A 58 -23.86 -12.07 -21.15
C GLY A 58 -22.72 -12.59 -22.03
N ALA A 59 -22.81 -13.85 -22.45
CA ALA A 59 -21.85 -14.44 -23.40
C ALA A 59 -21.85 -13.74 -24.77
N ASP A 60 -22.87 -12.91 -25.06
CA ASP A 60 -22.98 -12.09 -26.26
C ASP A 60 -22.32 -10.70 -26.12
N GLY A 61 -21.65 -10.42 -25.00
CA GLY A 61 -20.99 -9.14 -24.72
C GLY A 61 -21.95 -8.01 -24.35
N LYS A 62 -23.20 -8.31 -24.02
CA LYS A 62 -24.19 -7.31 -23.59
C LYS A 62 -24.43 -7.36 -22.09
N LEU A 63 -24.82 -6.22 -21.51
CA LEU A 63 -25.27 -6.18 -20.12
C LEU A 63 -26.53 -7.05 -19.95
N THR A 64 -26.55 -7.92 -18.95
CA THR A 64 -27.73 -8.76 -18.67
C THR A 64 -28.83 -7.99 -17.95
N GLY A 65 -28.50 -6.84 -17.35
CA GLY A 65 -29.38 -6.10 -16.45
C GLY A 65 -29.20 -6.47 -14.97
N GLU A 66 -28.46 -7.54 -14.67
CA GLU A 66 -28.16 -7.94 -13.29
C GLU A 66 -27.01 -7.11 -12.74
N PHE A 67 -27.24 -6.50 -11.58
CA PHE A 67 -26.21 -5.81 -10.79
C PHE A 67 -25.99 -6.56 -9.48
N VAL A 68 -24.75 -6.98 -9.23
CA VAL A 68 -24.34 -7.62 -7.99
C VAL A 68 -23.69 -6.58 -7.10
N GLU A 69 -24.34 -6.24 -5.99
CA GLU A 69 -23.80 -5.28 -5.02
C GLU A 69 -22.56 -5.83 -4.31
N ASN A 70 -21.59 -4.95 -4.07
CA ASN A 70 -20.45 -5.26 -3.23
C ASN A 70 -20.84 -5.04 -1.76
N PRO A 71 -20.89 -6.09 -0.91
CA PRO A 71 -21.23 -5.93 0.51
C PRO A 71 -20.19 -5.14 1.29
N ASN A 72 -18.98 -4.97 0.74
CA ASN A 72 -17.90 -4.21 1.35
C ASN A 72 -17.80 -2.76 0.82
N TYR A 73 -18.76 -2.31 0.00
CA TYR A 73 -18.76 -0.95 -0.54
C TYR A 73 -18.79 0.09 0.60
N GLY A 74 -17.87 1.05 0.52
CA GLY A 74 -17.75 2.15 1.48
C GLY A 74 -16.35 2.78 1.47
N PRO A 75 -16.06 3.72 2.38
CA PRO A 75 -14.75 4.34 2.46
C PRO A 75 -13.65 3.30 2.68
N PRO A 76 -12.59 3.27 1.85
CA PRO A 76 -11.48 2.34 2.04
C PRO A 76 -10.77 2.57 3.38
N LYS A 77 -10.26 1.48 3.94
CA LYS A 77 -9.58 1.48 5.24
C LYS A 77 -8.18 0.93 5.13
N ASP A 78 -7.41 1.20 6.18
CA ASP A 78 -6.11 0.58 6.38
C ASP A 78 -6.20 -0.95 6.33
N ASP A 79 -5.26 -1.56 5.61
CA ASP A 79 -5.08 -2.99 5.55
C ASP A 79 -3.60 -3.34 5.70
N PHE A 80 -3.25 -3.84 6.88
CA PHE A 80 -1.91 -4.30 7.22
C PHE A 80 -1.85 -5.83 7.40
N VAL A 81 -2.89 -6.57 7.00
CA VAL A 81 -2.99 -8.02 7.27
C VAL A 81 -1.74 -8.74 6.77
N LYS A 82 -1.23 -8.39 5.58
CA LYS A 82 -0.01 -9.01 5.02
C LYS A 82 1.28 -8.71 5.80
N LEU A 83 1.30 -7.63 6.58
CA LEU A 83 2.39 -7.32 7.50
C LEU A 83 2.19 -8.05 8.84
N THR A 84 0.98 -8.02 9.40
CA THR A 84 0.71 -8.51 10.76
C THR A 84 0.57 -10.03 10.85
N ASP A 85 0.15 -10.69 9.77
CA ASP A 85 0.05 -12.16 9.70
C ASP A 85 1.40 -12.84 9.40
N SER A 86 2.47 -12.05 9.29
CA SER A 86 3.81 -12.55 9.05
C SER A 86 4.38 -13.28 10.27
N GLU A 87 5.04 -14.41 10.03
CA GLU A 87 5.81 -15.13 11.06
C GLU A 87 7.18 -14.47 11.35
N HIS A 88 7.57 -13.44 10.58
CA HIS A 88 8.82 -12.74 10.82
C HIS A 88 8.79 -11.93 12.13
N TRP A 89 9.92 -11.88 12.81
CA TRP A 89 10.06 -11.09 14.03
C TRP A 89 10.01 -9.59 13.73
N LEU A 90 8.90 -8.94 14.13
CA LEU A 90 8.68 -7.50 14.00
C LEU A 90 8.83 -6.73 15.31
N GLY A 91 9.29 -7.37 16.39
CA GLY A 91 9.41 -6.72 17.70
C GLY A 91 10.31 -5.48 17.72
N TRP A 92 11.21 -5.35 16.73
CA TRP A 92 12.04 -4.16 16.54
C TRP A 92 11.26 -2.92 16.04
N LEU A 93 10.03 -3.10 15.50
CA LEU A 93 9.11 -2.00 15.17
C LEU A 93 8.23 -1.57 16.36
N GLY A 94 8.37 -2.23 17.52
CA GLY A 94 7.55 -2.00 18.70
C GLY A 94 6.34 -2.93 18.77
N GLU A 95 5.45 -2.67 19.74
CA GLU A 95 4.29 -3.54 20.04
C GLU A 95 3.21 -3.49 18.96
N GLN A 96 3.15 -2.40 18.18
CA GLN A 96 2.15 -2.20 17.13
C GLN A 96 2.83 -1.89 15.78
N PRO A 97 3.36 -2.91 15.07
CA PRO A 97 4.10 -2.70 13.82
C PRO A 97 3.31 -1.95 12.74
N ALA A 98 2.01 -2.21 12.62
CA ALA A 98 1.13 -1.52 11.67
C ALA A 98 1.05 -0.01 11.96
N VAL A 99 0.92 0.38 13.23
CA VAL A 99 0.90 1.79 13.65
C VAL A 99 2.25 2.44 13.38
N ALA A 100 3.35 1.77 13.74
CA ALA A 100 4.69 2.29 13.49
C ALA A 100 4.95 2.56 12.00
N VAL A 101 4.59 1.62 11.12
CA VAL A 101 4.71 1.78 9.67
C VAL A 101 3.84 2.92 9.16
N ARG A 102 2.57 2.98 9.58
CA ARG A 102 1.63 4.02 9.18
C ARG A 102 2.16 5.41 9.55
N ASP A 103 2.56 5.59 10.80
CA ASP A 103 3.04 6.87 11.32
C ASP A 103 4.33 7.31 10.63
N SER A 104 5.23 6.35 10.34
CA SER A 104 6.46 6.65 9.58
C SER A 104 6.16 7.11 8.16
N ILE A 105 5.24 6.47 7.45
CA ILE A 105 4.83 6.87 6.10
C ILE A 105 4.14 8.25 6.14
N ALA A 106 3.23 8.46 7.09
CA ALA A 106 2.55 9.74 7.27
C ALA A 106 3.56 10.87 7.56
N GLY A 107 4.57 10.62 8.39
CA GLY A 107 5.65 11.57 8.66
C GLY A 107 6.44 11.94 7.40
N ILE A 108 6.82 10.98 6.56
CA ILE A 108 7.50 11.26 5.28
C ILE A 108 6.62 12.15 4.40
N LEU A 109 5.32 11.84 4.29
CA LEU A 109 4.39 12.59 3.45
C LEU A 109 4.22 14.03 3.94
N ASP A 110 4.10 14.25 5.26
CA ASP A 110 4.02 15.58 5.87
C ASP A 110 5.32 16.37 5.70
N GLU A 111 6.49 15.72 5.80
CA GLU A 111 7.78 16.35 5.52
C GLU A 111 7.90 16.81 4.05
N GLN A 112 7.36 16.04 3.10
CA GLN A 112 7.36 16.42 1.68
C GLN A 112 6.40 17.57 1.39
N VAL A 113 5.18 17.50 1.92
CA VAL A 113 4.16 18.55 1.77
C VAL A 113 3.44 18.71 3.11
N PRO A 114 3.75 19.76 3.90
CA PRO A 114 3.15 19.97 5.21
C PRO A 114 1.63 20.04 5.17
N GLY A 115 1.00 19.36 6.13
CA GLY A 115 -0.45 19.22 6.24
C GLY A 115 -1.04 18.11 5.36
N THR A 116 -0.20 17.24 4.77
CA THR A 116 -0.69 16.09 4.00
C THR A 116 -1.32 15.06 4.93
N VAL A 117 -2.52 14.63 4.58
CA VAL A 117 -3.27 13.61 5.32
C VAL A 117 -3.17 12.28 4.58
N LEU A 118 -2.66 11.25 5.27
CA LEU A 118 -2.76 9.86 4.85
C LEU A 118 -4.16 9.32 5.22
N GLU A 119 -5.04 9.14 4.25
CA GLU A 119 -6.43 8.72 4.53
C GLU A 119 -6.53 7.21 4.79
N TRP A 120 -5.90 6.41 3.95
CA TRP A 120 -5.80 4.96 4.11
C TRP A 120 -4.52 4.42 3.44
N ILE A 121 -4.06 3.25 3.89
CA ILE A 121 -2.96 2.50 3.28
C ILE A 121 -3.26 0.99 3.27
N LYS A 122 -2.95 0.32 2.16
CA LYS A 122 -3.06 -1.13 2.02
C LYS A 122 -1.72 -1.73 1.67
N VAL A 123 -1.30 -2.75 2.42
CA VAL A 123 -0.12 -3.56 2.10
C VAL A 123 -0.51 -4.58 1.02
N LEU A 124 0.09 -4.45 -0.16
CA LEU A 124 -0.37 -5.19 -1.35
C LEU A 124 0.15 -6.61 -1.40
N ASP A 125 1.37 -6.87 -0.91
CA ASP A 125 2.02 -8.18 -0.92
C ASP A 125 2.67 -8.53 0.42
N ALA A 126 3.06 -9.79 0.57
CA ALA A 126 3.87 -10.21 1.71
C ALA A 126 5.19 -9.41 1.72
N PRO A 127 5.54 -8.70 2.80
CA PRO A 127 6.75 -7.90 2.85
C PRO A 127 8.02 -8.74 2.67
N ARG A 128 9.11 -8.08 2.30
CA ARG A 128 10.46 -8.65 2.25
C ARG A 128 11.23 -8.24 3.48
N TYR A 129 11.92 -9.20 4.08
CA TYR A 129 12.62 -9.01 5.35
C TYR A 129 14.10 -9.28 5.19
N LEU A 130 14.91 -8.56 5.95
CA LEU A 130 16.33 -8.82 6.04
C LEU A 130 16.79 -8.63 7.48
N THR A 131 17.28 -9.71 8.08
CA THR A 131 17.82 -9.70 9.44
C THR A 131 19.30 -10.03 9.38
N ALA A 132 20.12 -9.25 10.08
CA ALA A 132 21.54 -9.51 10.21
C ALA A 132 21.98 -9.37 11.68
N GLY A 133 23.01 -10.11 12.02
CA GLY A 133 23.49 -10.19 13.39
C GLY A 133 24.91 -10.71 13.47
N ARG A 134 25.36 -10.94 14.70
CA ARG A 134 26.62 -11.60 15.00
C ARG A 134 26.34 -12.86 15.81
N PRO A 135 27.19 -13.90 15.72
CA PRO A 135 27.09 -15.05 16.61
C PRO A 135 27.14 -14.61 18.06
N GLN A 136 26.40 -15.29 18.92
CA GLN A 136 26.53 -15.10 20.36
C GLN A 136 27.89 -15.67 20.82
N PRO A 137 28.67 -14.93 21.64
CA PRO A 137 30.06 -15.33 21.98
C PRO A 137 30.20 -16.74 22.56
N ASP A 138 29.23 -17.16 23.37
CA ASP A 138 29.24 -18.44 24.08
C ASP A 138 28.35 -19.52 23.41
N ASP A 139 27.66 -19.17 22.33
CA ASP A 139 26.80 -20.10 21.59
C ASP A 139 26.68 -19.69 20.11
N ALA A 140 27.50 -20.30 19.26
CA ALA A 140 27.51 -20.02 17.83
C ALA A 140 26.22 -20.46 17.10
N SER A 141 25.34 -21.25 17.74
CA SER A 141 24.03 -21.62 17.18
C SER A 141 22.98 -20.52 17.34
N HIS A 142 23.26 -19.52 18.20
CA HIS A 142 22.41 -18.36 18.42
C HIS A 142 23.02 -17.10 17.82
N MET A 143 22.15 -16.24 17.27
CA MET A 143 22.52 -14.96 16.69
C MET A 143 21.96 -13.81 17.53
N ILE A 144 22.82 -12.86 17.87
CA ILE A 144 22.42 -11.55 18.38
C ILE A 144 22.08 -10.68 17.18
N VAL A 145 20.80 -10.32 17.04
CA VAL A 145 20.35 -9.44 15.95
C VAL A 145 20.90 -8.03 16.17
N THR A 146 21.64 -7.52 15.18
CA THR A 146 22.22 -6.17 15.23
C THR A 146 21.51 -5.22 14.26
N ARG A 147 20.85 -5.77 13.23
CA ARG A 147 20.16 -5.01 12.19
C ARG A 147 18.92 -5.75 11.69
N ALA A 148 17.90 -4.99 11.33
CA ALA A 148 16.71 -5.50 10.68
C ALA A 148 16.27 -4.53 9.57
N GLY A 149 15.65 -5.07 8.54
CA GLY A 149 15.10 -4.35 7.42
C GLY A 149 13.80 -4.96 6.97
N ILE A 150 12.86 -4.12 6.55
CA ILE A 150 11.62 -4.51 5.88
C ILE A 150 11.42 -3.66 4.63
N ALA A 151 10.87 -4.27 3.58
CA ALA A 151 10.31 -3.60 2.42
C ALA A 151 8.88 -4.09 2.17
N LEU A 152 7.92 -3.19 2.05
CA LEU A 152 6.50 -3.51 1.83
C LEU A 152 5.93 -2.73 0.64
N SER A 153 5.27 -3.42 -0.27
CA SER A 153 4.50 -2.78 -1.35
C SER A 153 3.21 -2.21 -0.79
N PHE A 154 2.82 -1.03 -1.26
CA PHE A 154 1.62 -0.36 -0.80
C PHE A 154 0.81 0.27 -1.94
N ALA A 155 -0.48 0.42 -1.68
CA ALA A 155 -1.30 1.51 -2.23
C ALA A 155 -1.79 2.37 -1.07
N LEU A 156 -1.80 3.68 -1.24
CA LEU A 156 -2.29 4.60 -0.22
C LEU A 156 -3.01 5.79 -0.83
N SER A 157 -3.93 6.39 -0.08
CA SER A 157 -4.58 7.64 -0.47
C SER A 157 -4.10 8.79 0.37
N VAL A 158 -3.80 9.90 -0.31
CA VAL A 158 -3.37 11.16 0.31
C VAL A 158 -4.21 12.31 -0.15
N THR A 159 -4.41 13.27 0.76
CA THR A 159 -4.95 14.59 0.45
C THR A 159 -4.01 15.64 1.02
N SER A 160 -3.45 16.48 0.14
CA SER A 160 -2.60 17.61 0.54
C SER A 160 -3.38 18.93 0.47
N PRO A 161 -2.98 19.97 1.23
CA PRO A 161 -3.66 21.26 1.22
C PRO A 161 -3.81 21.85 -0.19
N GLY A 162 -5.05 22.16 -0.58
CA GLY A 162 -5.36 22.74 -1.89
C GLY A 162 -5.25 21.78 -3.08
N ARG A 163 -5.03 20.48 -2.86
CA ARG A 163 -4.97 19.46 -3.91
C ARG A 163 -6.16 18.51 -3.83
N ARG A 164 -6.43 17.84 -4.94
CA ARG A 164 -7.39 16.73 -4.96
C ARG A 164 -6.76 15.50 -4.30
N ARG A 165 -7.61 14.55 -3.90
CA ARG A 165 -7.17 13.23 -3.46
C ARG A 165 -6.31 12.58 -4.54
N GLU A 166 -5.20 11.98 -4.13
CA GLU A 166 -4.33 11.17 -4.98
C GLU A 166 -4.23 9.76 -4.39
N ILE A 167 -4.11 8.76 -5.26
CA ILE A 167 -3.76 7.39 -4.87
C ILE A 167 -2.33 7.12 -5.35
N LEU A 168 -1.45 6.78 -4.42
CA LEU A 168 -0.05 6.50 -4.67
C LEU A 168 0.22 5.01 -4.49
N GLN A 169 1.12 4.48 -5.32
CA GLN A 169 1.64 3.12 -5.19
C GLN A 169 3.16 3.14 -5.18
N GLY A 170 3.76 2.19 -4.49
CA GLY A 170 5.20 2.05 -4.41
C GLY A 170 5.63 1.08 -3.32
N VAL A 171 6.85 1.26 -2.85
CA VAL A 171 7.41 0.46 -1.75
C VAL A 171 7.91 1.36 -0.63
N PHE A 172 7.56 1.02 0.60
CA PHE A 172 8.14 1.59 1.79
C PHE A 172 9.22 0.65 2.31
N SER A 173 10.40 1.17 2.62
CA SER A 173 11.47 0.41 3.27
C SER A 173 11.85 1.04 4.61
N TRP A 174 12.10 0.22 5.61
CA TRP A 174 12.61 0.65 6.91
C TRP A 174 13.79 -0.24 7.29
N VAL A 175 14.94 0.38 7.59
CA VAL A 175 16.10 -0.28 8.19
C VAL A 175 16.37 0.29 9.58
N ALA A 176 16.59 -0.61 10.55
CA ALA A 176 17.11 -0.30 11.87
C ALA A 176 18.44 -1.01 12.12
N VAL A 177 19.40 -0.30 12.74
CA VAL A 177 20.71 -0.84 13.10
C VAL A 177 21.04 -0.55 14.57
N SER A 178 22.05 -1.24 15.09
CA SER A 178 22.46 -1.21 16.50
C SER A 178 21.36 -1.72 17.44
N LEU A 179 20.58 -2.71 16.99
CA LEU A 179 19.48 -3.30 17.77
C LEU A 179 19.95 -4.02 19.04
N ASP A 180 21.23 -4.39 19.11
CA ASP A 180 21.85 -5.03 20.27
C ASP A 180 22.45 -4.02 21.28
N GLN A 181 22.41 -2.72 20.98
CA GLN A 181 23.03 -1.67 21.78
C GLN A 181 21.98 -0.63 22.21
N PRO A 182 21.44 -0.74 23.44
CA PRO A 182 20.46 0.21 23.95
C PRO A 182 20.96 1.66 23.85
N GLY A 183 20.12 2.54 23.31
CA GLY A 183 20.40 3.98 23.18
C GLY A 183 21.25 4.37 21.96
N THR A 184 21.75 3.42 21.15
CA THR A 184 22.52 3.74 19.93
C THR A 184 21.81 3.34 18.63
N ARG A 185 20.55 2.89 18.75
CA ARG A 185 19.68 2.55 17.62
C ARG A 185 19.61 3.72 16.63
N LYS A 186 19.73 3.38 15.35
CA LYS A 186 19.50 4.31 14.24
C LYS A 186 18.55 3.69 13.24
N ASP A 187 17.64 4.51 12.74
CA ASP A 187 16.63 4.12 11.78
C ASP A 187 16.78 4.97 10.52
N ARG A 188 16.44 4.39 9.37
CA ARG A 188 16.23 5.12 8.13
C ARG A 188 15.11 4.48 7.34
N VAL A 189 14.31 5.34 6.73
CA VAL A 189 13.15 4.96 5.95
C VAL A 189 13.22 5.54 4.55
N TRP A 190 12.56 4.87 3.60
CA TRP A 190 12.45 5.27 2.20
C TRP A 190 11.02 5.04 1.73
N LEU A 191 10.49 5.98 0.96
CA LEU A 191 9.19 5.89 0.30
C LEU A 191 9.42 5.99 -1.21
N ASP A 192 9.58 4.84 -1.86
CA ASP A 192 9.92 4.75 -3.28
C ASP A 192 8.63 4.63 -4.11
N LEU A 193 8.14 5.75 -4.62
CA LEU A 193 6.94 5.77 -5.46
C LEU A 193 7.18 5.06 -6.80
N ARG A 194 6.19 4.27 -7.24
CA ARG A 194 6.20 3.47 -8.48
C ARG A 194 7.28 2.39 -8.55
N ALA A 195 7.98 2.13 -7.45
CA ALA A 195 8.89 1.01 -7.35
C ALA A 195 8.12 -0.31 -7.17
N ASP A 196 8.69 -1.40 -7.67
CA ASP A 196 8.23 -2.76 -7.40
C ASP A 196 8.97 -3.40 -6.22
N LEU A 197 8.36 -4.44 -5.64
CA LEU A 197 8.86 -5.08 -4.43
C LEU A 197 10.16 -5.85 -4.64
N ASP A 198 10.40 -6.41 -5.82
CA ASP A 198 11.60 -7.21 -6.11
C ASP A 198 12.83 -6.31 -6.27
N TRP A 199 12.66 -5.14 -6.91
CA TRP A 199 13.65 -4.07 -6.90
C TRP A 199 13.97 -3.62 -5.47
N ALA A 200 12.93 -3.38 -4.67
CA ALA A 200 13.10 -2.91 -3.29
C ALA A 200 13.80 -3.96 -2.40
N GLU A 201 13.58 -5.26 -2.64
CA GLU A 201 14.33 -6.33 -1.96
C GLU A 201 15.82 -6.24 -2.26
N THR A 202 16.16 -6.01 -3.54
CA THR A 202 17.56 -5.84 -3.96
C THR A 202 18.18 -4.61 -3.31
N GLU A 203 17.44 -3.50 -3.23
CA GLU A 203 17.90 -2.30 -2.56
C GLU A 203 18.00 -2.45 -1.04
N LEU A 204 17.10 -3.23 -0.41
CA LEU A 204 17.11 -3.48 1.03
C LEU A 204 18.46 -4.08 1.49
N ARG A 205 19.04 -4.96 0.67
CA ARG A 205 20.37 -5.56 0.91
C ARG A 205 21.50 -4.54 0.92
N LYS A 206 21.36 -3.43 0.20
CA LYS A 206 22.31 -2.30 0.22
C LYS A 206 22.00 -1.37 1.39
N ARG A 207 20.73 -0.99 1.53
CA ARG A 207 20.21 -0.06 2.55
C ARG A 207 20.58 -0.48 3.97
N ILE A 208 20.52 -1.79 4.28
CA ILE A 208 20.85 -2.30 5.63
C ILE A 208 22.29 -1.97 6.08
N TYR A 209 23.20 -1.79 5.13
CA TYR A 209 24.59 -1.43 5.40
C TYR A 209 24.87 0.06 5.31
N LEU A 210 24.01 0.84 4.66
CA LEU A 210 24.12 2.30 4.59
C LEU A 210 23.75 2.98 5.91
N VAL A 211 22.80 2.41 6.66
CA VAL A 211 22.36 3.01 7.93
C VAL A 211 23.46 2.87 8.99
N GLY A 212 23.72 3.98 9.69
CA GLY A 212 24.71 4.04 10.76
C GLY A 212 26.16 4.22 10.30
N GLN A 213 26.43 4.25 8.99
CA GLN A 213 27.73 4.71 8.50
C GLN A 213 27.92 6.20 8.81
N ALA A 214 29.13 6.59 9.20
CA ALA A 214 29.50 8.00 9.23
C ALA A 214 29.45 8.56 7.80
N PRO A 215 29.08 9.84 7.59
CA PRO A 215 29.25 10.46 6.30
C PRO A 215 30.70 10.27 5.85
N VAL A 216 30.91 9.85 4.60
CA VAL A 216 32.25 9.88 4.02
C VAL A 216 32.72 11.32 4.08
N PRO A 217 33.87 11.64 4.72
CA PRO A 217 34.37 13.01 4.72
C PRO A 217 34.64 13.42 3.26
N GLY A 218 33.87 14.37 2.74
CA GLY A 218 34.20 15.03 1.46
C GLY A 218 33.11 15.15 0.39
N THR A 219 31.87 14.68 0.59
CA THR A 219 30.83 14.84 -0.44
C THR A 219 29.77 15.85 -0.03
N THR A 220 30.07 17.12 -0.31
CA THR A 220 29.09 18.19 -0.42
C THR A 220 28.60 18.24 -1.87
N THR A 221 27.29 18.12 -2.08
CA THR A 221 26.54 18.83 -3.13
C THR A 221 25.08 18.86 -2.71
#